data_AF-A0A248VTP5-F1
#
_entry.id   AF-A0A248VTP5-F1
#
_cell.length_a   1.000
_cell.length_b   1.000
_cell.length_c   1.000
_cell.angle_alpha   90.00
_cell.angle_beta   90.00
_cell.angle_gamma   90.00
#
_symmetry.space_group_name_H-M   'P 1'
#
loop_
_entity.id
_entity.type
_entity.pdbx_description
1 polymer ?
#
loop_
_entity_poly.entity_id
_entity_poly.type
_entity_poly.pdbx_seq_one_letter_code
_entity_poly.pdbx_strand_id
1 'polypeptide(L)'
;MKNLLVSLEKAGDFDEIIDVRTPLEFAEDHIPGALNAPVLSNEERVLVGTTYKQVSPFEATRIGAALVARNIAHHLETTFADRPRKWRPLIYCWRGGKRSGSVTTLFNMIGWQARQLEGGYKTYRRATLDTLDSLPATFSYIALVGPTGSGKTRLLSALNAAGAQTLDLEALASHRGSLLGAWAGVAQPSQKRFDTLVVTALRTFDPARPVFVEAESRRIGSVALPLALLDTFHRGRCVEVLSSREDRAAFLLHDYAHLFDDPESLKGQLQKLIGLHSRERVTSWQRLVDENRRAELAHELIERHYDPAYARSSHEHFVQLPHALQFNFRPNGADLVDQASALLALVERNALAIT
;
A
#
# COMPACT_ATOMS: atom_id res chain seq x y z
N MET A 1 -20.38 29.34 12.20
CA MET A 1 -19.43 28.34 11.65
C MET A 1 -19.78 26.89 11.96
N LYS A 2 -20.35 26.52 13.13
CA LYS A 2 -20.77 25.13 13.40
C LYS A 2 -21.69 24.55 12.32
N ASN A 3 -22.55 25.37 11.73
CA ASN A 3 -23.49 24.96 10.66
C ASN A 3 -22.81 24.58 9.33
N LEU A 4 -21.49 24.75 9.19
CA LEU A 4 -20.73 24.37 7.99
C LEU A 4 -19.95 23.07 8.18
N LEU A 5 -20.01 22.46 9.37
CA LEU A 5 -19.34 21.20 9.65
C LEU A 5 -20.15 20.01 9.14
N VAL A 6 -19.45 19.00 8.65
CA VAL A 6 -20.02 17.75 8.14
C VAL A 6 -19.20 16.56 8.64
N SER A 7 -19.87 15.48 9.02
CA SER A 7 -19.24 14.23 9.44
C SER A 7 -18.60 13.49 8.27
N LEU A 8 -17.64 12.61 8.57
CA LEU A 8 -16.92 11.83 7.55
C LEU A 8 -17.84 10.94 6.71
N GLU A 9 -18.92 10.41 7.30
CA GLU A 9 -19.88 9.52 6.62
C GLU A 9 -20.57 10.18 5.42
N LYS A 10 -20.72 11.51 5.47
CA LYS A 10 -21.34 12.31 4.40
C LYS A 10 -20.33 12.80 3.37
N ALA A 11 -19.08 12.34 3.41
CA ALA A 11 -18.06 12.81 2.49
C ALA A 11 -18.39 12.53 1.01
N GLY A 12 -19.13 11.44 0.74
CA GLY A 12 -19.60 11.10 -0.61
C GLY A 12 -20.70 12.01 -1.17
N ASP A 13 -21.28 12.90 -0.37
CA ASP A 13 -22.35 13.82 -0.81
C ASP A 13 -21.82 15.09 -1.50
N PHE A 14 -20.51 15.18 -1.75
CA PHE A 14 -19.81 16.36 -2.23
C PHE A 14 -19.15 16.11 -3.58
N ASP A 15 -19.07 17.17 -4.40
CA ASP A 15 -18.56 17.08 -5.77
C ASP A 15 -17.04 16.86 -5.79
N GLU A 16 -16.34 17.39 -4.78
CA GLU A 16 -14.87 17.34 -4.70
C GLU A 16 -14.42 17.42 -3.23
N ILE A 17 -13.45 16.60 -2.85
CA ILE A 17 -12.80 16.67 -1.54
C ILE A 17 -11.51 17.45 -1.68
N ILE A 18 -11.29 18.45 -0.84
CA ILE A 18 -10.13 19.35 -0.90
C ILE A 18 -9.30 19.23 0.37
N ASP A 19 -8.06 18.78 0.21
CA ASP A 19 -7.05 18.78 1.25
C ASP A 19 -6.26 20.08 1.22
N VAL A 20 -6.45 20.94 2.23
CA VAL A 20 -5.72 22.21 2.34
C VAL A 20 -4.46 22.12 3.20
N ARG A 21 -4.02 20.91 3.54
CA ARG A 21 -2.72 20.65 4.16
C ARG A 21 -1.57 20.85 3.18
N THR A 22 -0.35 20.89 3.70
CA THR A 22 0.84 21.11 2.87
C THR A 22 1.09 19.92 1.92
N PRO A 23 1.88 20.11 0.85
CA PRO A 23 2.21 19.02 -0.07
C PRO A 23 2.83 17.79 0.61
N LEU A 24 3.70 17.97 1.61
CA LEU A 24 4.27 16.84 2.35
C LEU A 24 3.22 16.10 3.20
N GLU A 25 2.29 16.82 3.83
CA GLU A 25 1.20 16.18 4.57
C GLU A 25 0.27 15.37 3.66
N PHE A 26 0.04 15.84 2.43
CA PHE A 26 -0.78 15.17 1.43
C PHE A 26 -0.07 13.95 0.82
N ALA A 27 1.23 14.08 0.53
CA ALA A 27 2.06 12.98 0.04
C ALA A 27 2.24 11.86 1.08
N GLU A 28 2.29 12.21 2.37
CA GLU A 28 2.35 11.22 3.45
C GLU A 28 1.12 10.29 3.42
N ASP A 29 -0.09 10.86 3.35
CA ASP A 29 -1.37 10.18 3.09
C ASP A 29 -2.49 11.22 2.95
N HIS A 30 -3.59 10.87 2.28
CA HIS A 30 -4.76 11.73 2.09
C HIS A 30 -6.03 10.89 1.88
N ILE A 31 -7.20 11.52 2.05
CA ILE A 31 -8.49 10.88 1.75
C ILE A 31 -8.52 10.53 0.25
N PRO A 32 -8.83 9.28 -0.15
CA PRO A 32 -8.91 8.89 -1.55
C PRO A 32 -9.78 9.84 -2.39
N GLY A 33 -9.28 10.24 -3.56
CA GLY A 33 -9.95 11.19 -4.45
C GLY A 33 -9.82 12.67 -4.07
N ALA A 34 -9.13 13.00 -2.97
CA ALA A 34 -8.94 14.40 -2.59
C ALA A 34 -7.95 15.15 -3.50
N LEU A 35 -8.28 16.38 -3.86
CA LEU A 35 -7.40 17.35 -4.51
C LEU A 35 -6.59 18.11 -3.45
N ASN A 36 -5.27 18.24 -3.63
CA ASN A 36 -4.46 19.08 -2.74
C ASN A 36 -4.49 20.55 -3.19
N ALA A 37 -4.97 21.44 -2.32
CA ALA A 37 -4.96 22.89 -2.50
C ALA A 37 -4.37 23.56 -1.23
N PRO A 38 -3.04 23.49 -1.06
CA PRO A 38 -2.38 23.86 0.18
C PRO A 38 -2.54 25.35 0.49
N VAL A 39 -3.13 25.68 1.64
CA VAL A 39 -3.16 27.08 2.11
C VAL A 39 -1.90 27.53 2.82
N LEU A 40 -0.93 26.61 2.98
CA LEU A 40 0.44 26.90 3.40
C LEU A 40 1.37 25.94 2.65
N SER A 41 2.51 26.44 2.20
CA SER A 41 3.65 25.61 1.77
C SER A 41 4.24 24.83 2.96
N ASN A 42 5.18 23.91 2.70
CA ASN A 42 5.87 23.20 3.77
C ASN A 42 6.67 24.18 4.65
N GLU A 43 7.37 25.12 4.02
CA GLU A 43 8.20 26.15 4.63
C GLU A 43 7.34 27.14 5.42
N GLU A 44 6.23 27.59 4.84
CA GLU A 44 5.27 28.47 5.51
C GLU A 44 4.66 27.80 6.74
N ARG A 45 4.35 26.51 6.66
CA ARG A 45 3.88 25.74 7.82
C ARG A 45 4.95 25.66 8.91
N VAL A 46 6.22 25.42 8.55
CA VAL A 46 7.33 25.41 9.51
C VAL A 46 7.47 26.77 10.18
N LEU A 47 7.42 27.86 9.41
CA LEU A 47 7.46 29.23 9.93
C LEU A 47 6.35 29.46 10.96
N VAL A 48 5.09 29.22 10.57
CA VAL A 48 3.92 29.42 11.46
C VAL A 48 4.01 28.53 12.70
N GLY A 49 4.42 27.28 12.54
CA GLY A 49 4.58 26.32 13.64
C GLY A 49 5.68 26.72 14.62
N THR A 50 6.80 27.24 14.11
CA THR A 50 7.94 27.73 14.91
C THR A 50 7.56 28.99 15.66
N THR A 51 6.96 29.99 14.99
CA THR A 51 6.47 31.21 15.64
C THR A 51 5.46 30.91 16.74
N TYR A 52 4.58 29.91 16.54
CA TYR A 52 3.59 29.52 17.56
C TYR A 52 4.25 29.05 18.85
N LYS A 53 5.34 28.28 18.72
CA LYS A 53 6.07 27.70 19.86
C LYS A 53 7.05 28.69 20.50
N GLN A 54 7.75 29.48 19.68
CA GLN A 54 8.89 30.28 20.13
C GLN A 54 8.54 31.74 20.42
N VAL A 55 7.47 32.27 19.82
CA VAL A 55 7.08 33.68 19.97
C VAL A 55 5.75 33.78 20.71
N SER A 56 4.64 33.52 20.03
CA SER A 56 3.32 33.43 20.67
C SER A 56 2.28 32.83 19.72
N PRO A 57 1.18 32.26 20.27
CA PRO A 57 0.03 31.83 19.48
C PRO A 57 -0.64 32.95 18.66
N PHE A 58 -0.64 34.19 19.17
CA PHE A 58 -1.22 35.33 18.48
C PHE A 58 -0.42 35.71 17.24
N GLU A 59 0.90 35.85 17.39
CA GLU A 59 1.79 36.21 16.28
C GLU A 59 1.76 35.17 15.16
N ALA A 60 1.79 33.88 15.52
CA ALA A 60 1.63 32.79 14.55
C ALA A 60 0.29 32.83 13.84
N THR A 61 -0.80 33.15 14.56
CA THR A 61 -2.13 33.30 13.96
C THR A 61 -2.17 34.48 12.99
N ARG A 62 -1.55 35.62 13.34
CA ARG A 62 -1.51 36.81 12.49
C ARG A 62 -0.75 36.57 11.19
N ILE A 63 0.46 36.02 11.27
CA ILE A 63 1.27 35.66 10.10
C ILE A 63 0.56 34.59 9.26
N GLY A 64 0.08 33.52 9.91
CA GLY A 64 -0.63 32.44 9.24
C GLY A 64 -1.88 32.90 8.51
N ALA A 65 -2.65 33.85 9.07
CA ALA A 65 -3.83 34.41 8.42
C ALA A 65 -3.49 35.14 7.11
N ALA A 66 -2.41 35.93 7.09
CA ALA A 66 -1.96 36.63 5.89
C ALA A 66 -1.52 35.67 4.78
N LEU A 67 -0.73 34.63 5.14
CA LEU A 67 -0.30 33.60 4.20
C LEU A 67 -1.47 32.80 3.64
N VAL A 68 -2.36 32.32 4.52
CA VAL A 68 -3.57 31.59 4.13
C VAL A 68 -4.45 32.42 3.20
N ALA A 69 -4.65 33.71 3.48
CA ALA A 69 -5.46 34.58 2.62
C ALA A 69 -4.85 34.71 1.21
N ARG A 70 -3.53 34.90 1.10
CA ARG A 70 -2.82 34.97 -0.19
C ARG A 70 -2.95 33.67 -0.98
N ASN A 71 -2.75 32.53 -0.32
CA ASN A 71 -2.81 31.23 -0.98
C ASN A 71 -4.25 30.86 -1.39
N ILE A 72 -5.26 31.25 -0.60
CA ILE A 72 -6.65 31.09 -1.04
C ILE A 72 -6.94 31.95 -2.28
N ALA A 73 -6.49 33.20 -2.31
CA ALA A 73 -6.66 34.07 -3.48
C ALA A 73 -6.03 33.45 -4.74
N HIS A 74 -4.79 32.94 -4.61
CA HIS A 74 -4.12 32.24 -5.70
C HIS A 74 -4.93 31.05 -6.22
N HIS A 75 -5.49 30.22 -5.33
CA HIS A 75 -6.32 29.07 -5.74
C HIS A 75 -7.65 29.49 -6.40
N LEU A 76 -8.25 30.60 -5.99
CA LEU A 76 -9.45 31.15 -6.64
C LEU A 76 -9.16 31.61 -8.07
N GLU A 77 -7.98 32.17 -8.31
CA GLU A 77 -7.53 32.63 -9.63
C GLU A 77 -7.04 31.49 -10.54
N THR A 78 -6.74 30.32 -9.96
CA THR A 78 -6.12 29.20 -10.68
C THR A 78 -6.93 27.91 -10.52
N THR A 79 -6.69 27.14 -9.44
CA THR A 79 -7.24 25.80 -9.21
C THR A 79 -8.76 25.74 -9.29
N PHE A 80 -9.45 26.81 -8.86
CA PHE A 80 -10.90 26.85 -8.74
C PHE A 80 -11.58 27.87 -9.66
N ALA A 81 -10.84 28.51 -10.57
CA ALA A 81 -11.34 29.58 -11.43
C ALA A 81 -12.59 29.17 -12.24
N ASP A 82 -12.61 27.91 -12.71
CA ASP A 82 -13.67 27.38 -13.56
C ASP A 82 -14.77 26.61 -12.79
N ARG A 83 -14.76 26.63 -11.44
CA ARG A 83 -15.75 25.87 -10.66
C ARG A 83 -17.14 26.52 -10.75
N PRO A 84 -18.19 25.76 -11.10
CA PRO A 84 -19.52 26.32 -11.34
C PRO A 84 -20.16 26.83 -10.04
N ARG A 85 -21.17 27.72 -10.17
CA ARG A 85 -21.88 28.30 -9.01
C ARG A 85 -22.48 27.26 -8.06
N LYS A 86 -22.94 26.11 -8.57
CA LYS A 86 -23.56 25.04 -7.76
C LYS A 86 -22.56 24.08 -7.12
N TRP A 87 -21.26 24.30 -7.28
CA TRP A 87 -20.21 23.42 -6.75
C TRP A 87 -20.23 23.32 -5.22
N ARG A 88 -20.08 22.10 -4.73
CA ARG A 88 -20.14 21.69 -3.33
C ARG A 88 -18.84 20.99 -2.91
N PRO A 89 -17.79 21.74 -2.54
CA PRO A 89 -16.57 21.12 -2.03
C PRO A 89 -16.65 20.75 -0.55
N LEU A 90 -16.05 19.62 -0.20
CA LEU A 90 -15.73 19.25 1.18
C LEU A 90 -14.27 19.55 1.48
N ILE A 91 -14.02 20.48 2.39
CA ILE A 91 -12.68 20.98 2.68
C ILE A 91 -12.20 20.44 4.02
N TYR A 92 -10.96 19.95 4.07
CA TYR A 92 -10.36 19.51 5.32
C TYR A 92 -8.91 19.98 5.48
N CYS A 93 -8.50 20.11 6.74
CA CYS A 93 -7.10 20.20 7.13
C CYS A 93 -6.83 19.12 8.20
N TRP A 94 -5.67 19.17 8.87
CA TRP A 94 -5.27 18.12 9.82
C TRP A 94 -6.32 17.82 10.91
N ARG A 95 -6.91 18.85 11.54
CA ARG A 95 -7.87 18.71 12.66
C ARG A 95 -9.23 19.36 12.40
N GLY A 96 -9.52 19.78 11.17
CA GLY A 96 -10.69 20.61 10.91
C GLY A 96 -10.65 21.93 11.70
N GLY A 97 -9.48 22.58 11.73
CA GLY A 97 -9.28 23.86 12.44
C GLY A 97 -9.35 25.08 11.52
N LYS A 98 -8.63 26.14 11.89
CA LYS A 98 -8.65 27.44 11.20
C LYS A 98 -8.30 27.36 9.71
N ARG A 99 -7.34 26.52 9.30
CA ARG A 99 -6.93 26.39 7.88
C ARG A 99 -8.11 26.05 6.95
N SER A 100 -8.79 24.93 7.22
CA SER A 100 -9.98 24.54 6.44
C SER A 100 -11.17 25.46 6.68
N GLY A 101 -11.33 25.98 7.90
CA GLY A 101 -12.43 26.89 8.23
C GLY A 101 -12.35 28.22 7.47
N SER A 102 -11.15 28.78 7.29
CA SER A 102 -10.94 30.01 6.51
C SER A 102 -11.34 29.83 5.05
N VAL A 103 -10.90 28.75 4.41
CA VAL A 103 -11.25 28.44 3.00
C VAL A 103 -12.76 28.24 2.87
N THR A 104 -13.34 27.43 3.76
CA THR A 104 -14.78 27.16 3.77
C THR A 104 -15.58 28.44 3.92
N THR A 105 -15.15 29.34 4.80
CA THR A 105 -15.82 30.63 5.01
C THR A 105 -15.78 31.49 3.76
N LEU A 106 -14.60 31.67 3.15
CA LEU A 106 -14.47 32.51 1.96
C LEU A 106 -15.25 31.92 0.77
N PHE A 107 -15.21 30.60 0.58
CA PHE A 107 -15.96 29.95 -0.49
C PHE A 107 -17.48 30.15 -0.35
N ASN A 108 -18.00 30.12 0.88
CA ASN A 108 -19.41 30.43 1.12
C ASN A 108 -19.73 31.92 0.93
N MET A 109 -18.79 32.85 1.19
CA MET A 109 -18.97 34.28 0.88
C MET A 109 -19.08 34.54 -0.63
N ILE A 110 -18.41 33.73 -1.46
CA ILE A 110 -18.53 33.77 -2.93
C ILE A 110 -19.87 33.19 -3.40
N GLY A 111 -20.48 32.30 -2.61
CA GLY A 111 -21.77 31.66 -2.89
C GLY A 111 -21.69 30.17 -3.25
N TRP A 112 -20.52 29.55 -3.14
CA TRP A 112 -20.40 28.09 -3.21
C TRP A 112 -20.92 27.42 -1.94
N GLN A 113 -21.31 26.16 -2.05
CA GLN A 113 -21.89 25.39 -0.95
C GLN A 113 -20.82 24.58 -0.20
N ALA A 114 -19.69 25.23 0.11
CA ALA A 114 -18.57 24.56 0.74
C ALA A 114 -18.91 24.10 2.16
N ARG A 115 -18.40 22.93 2.53
CA ARG A 115 -18.48 22.39 3.90
C ARG A 115 -17.11 21.99 4.39
N GLN A 116 -16.98 21.93 5.71
CA GLN A 116 -15.76 21.57 6.38
C GLN A 116 -15.90 20.19 7.03
N LEU A 117 -14.92 19.31 6.79
CA LEU A 117 -14.88 18.01 7.46
C LEU A 117 -14.62 18.18 8.96
N GLU A 118 -15.54 17.69 9.78
CA GLU A 118 -15.43 17.72 11.23
C GLU A 118 -14.25 16.87 11.73
N GLY A 119 -13.37 17.50 12.52
CA GLY A 119 -12.13 16.89 13.01
C GLY A 119 -11.07 16.60 11.93
N GLY A 120 -11.37 16.88 10.65
CA GLY A 120 -10.43 16.84 9.52
C GLY A 120 -9.81 15.48 9.25
N TYR A 121 -8.59 15.48 8.68
CA TYR A 121 -7.87 14.24 8.35
C TYR A 121 -7.64 13.34 9.57
N LYS A 122 -7.50 13.90 10.78
CA LYS A 122 -7.37 13.11 12.01
C LYS A 122 -8.59 12.19 12.24
N THR A 123 -9.79 12.65 11.92
CA THR A 123 -11.02 11.83 12.00
C THR A 123 -10.97 10.70 10.98
N TYR A 124 -10.61 11.01 9.73
CA TYR A 124 -10.42 10.00 8.69
C TYR A 124 -9.38 8.95 9.10
N ARG A 125 -8.21 9.38 9.58
CA ARG A 125 -7.14 8.47 10.01
C ARG A 125 -7.57 7.53 11.12
N ARG A 126 -8.36 8.01 12.09
CA ARG A 126 -8.92 7.16 13.14
C ARG A 126 -9.90 6.14 12.55
N ALA A 127 -10.83 6.60 11.71
CA ALA A 127 -11.78 5.71 11.05
C ALA A 127 -11.09 4.64 10.18
N THR A 128 -9.99 4.96 9.51
CA THR A 128 -9.16 3.98 8.77
C THR A 128 -8.62 2.89 9.71
N LEU A 129 -8.06 3.28 10.85
CA LEU A 129 -7.52 2.32 11.83
C LEU A 129 -8.63 1.46 12.44
N ASP A 130 -9.75 2.07 12.85
CA ASP A 130 -10.91 1.35 13.40
C ASP A 130 -11.49 0.36 12.35
N THR A 131 -11.46 0.73 11.07
CA THR A 131 -11.85 -0.15 9.97
C THR A 131 -10.88 -1.32 9.82
N LEU A 132 -9.57 -1.09 9.94
CA LEU A 132 -8.55 -2.15 9.84
C LEU A 132 -8.60 -3.15 10.99
N ASP A 133 -9.11 -2.75 12.15
CA ASP A 133 -9.27 -3.65 13.30
C ASP A 133 -10.42 -4.64 13.13
N SER A 134 -11.38 -4.38 12.23
CA SER A 134 -12.63 -5.15 12.12
C SER A 134 -12.94 -5.68 10.72
N LEU A 135 -12.77 -4.87 9.68
CA LEU A 135 -13.15 -5.20 8.30
C LEU A 135 -12.43 -6.44 7.75
N PRO A 136 -11.11 -6.66 7.97
CA PRO A 136 -10.44 -7.86 7.46
C PRO A 136 -11.10 -9.17 7.95
N ALA A 137 -11.54 -9.21 9.21
CA ALA A 137 -12.15 -10.41 9.80
C ALA A 137 -13.53 -10.76 9.20
N THR A 138 -14.11 -9.90 8.36
CA THR A 138 -15.39 -10.16 7.67
C THR A 138 -15.24 -10.99 6.40
N PHE A 139 -14.00 -11.19 5.92
CA PHE A 139 -13.71 -11.93 4.70
C PHE A 139 -13.16 -13.33 5.00
N SER A 140 -13.37 -14.24 4.06
CA SER A 140 -12.63 -15.49 4.01
C SER A 140 -11.43 -15.36 3.07
N TYR A 141 -10.25 -15.80 3.50
CA TYR A 141 -9.03 -15.68 2.71
C TYR A 141 -8.54 -17.03 2.21
N ILE A 142 -7.94 -16.99 1.02
CA ILE A 142 -7.15 -18.08 0.44
C ILE A 142 -5.73 -17.57 0.25
N ALA A 143 -4.83 -18.00 1.12
CA ALA A 143 -3.43 -17.61 1.07
C ALA A 143 -2.69 -18.41 0.00
N LEU A 144 -2.05 -17.71 -0.95
CA LEU A 144 -1.09 -18.29 -1.87
C LEU A 144 0.24 -18.43 -1.13
N VAL A 145 0.61 -19.66 -0.78
CA VAL A 145 1.87 -20.02 -0.12
C VAL A 145 2.81 -20.65 -1.14
N GLY A 146 4.11 -20.55 -0.92
CA GLY A 146 5.11 -21.13 -1.81
C GLY A 146 6.44 -20.40 -1.75
N PRO A 147 7.53 -21.03 -2.20
CA PRO A 147 8.87 -20.47 -2.08
C PRO A 147 9.05 -19.21 -2.94
N THR A 148 10.11 -18.44 -2.68
CA THR A 148 10.44 -17.24 -3.48
C THR A 148 10.62 -17.62 -4.95
N GLY A 149 10.09 -16.81 -5.85
CA GLY A 149 10.19 -17.06 -7.30
C GLY A 149 9.17 -18.06 -7.86
N SER A 150 8.27 -18.63 -7.04
CA SER A 150 7.16 -19.46 -7.55
C SER A 150 6.08 -18.66 -8.30
N GLY A 151 6.26 -17.35 -8.47
CA GLY A 151 5.34 -16.50 -9.23
C GLY A 151 3.98 -16.24 -8.58
N LYS A 152 3.88 -16.34 -7.24
CA LYS A 152 2.65 -16.04 -6.49
C LYS A 152 2.00 -14.72 -6.90
N THR A 153 2.78 -13.64 -7.04
CA THR A 153 2.25 -12.34 -7.47
C THR A 153 1.69 -12.38 -8.90
N ARG A 154 2.34 -13.09 -9.83
CA ARG A 154 1.82 -13.29 -11.19
C ARG A 154 0.53 -14.10 -11.18
N LEU A 155 0.46 -15.14 -10.37
CA LEU A 155 -0.75 -15.93 -10.17
C LEU A 155 -1.87 -15.08 -9.57
N LEU A 156 -1.57 -14.25 -8.57
CA LEU A 156 -2.52 -13.33 -7.94
C LEU A 156 -3.08 -12.33 -8.96
N SER A 157 -2.22 -11.73 -9.79
CA SER A 157 -2.64 -10.86 -10.89
C SER A 157 -3.51 -11.60 -11.92
N ALA A 158 -3.16 -12.84 -12.26
CA ALA A 158 -3.94 -13.67 -13.19
C ALA A 158 -5.30 -14.09 -12.59
N LEU A 159 -5.38 -14.36 -11.29
CA LEU A 159 -6.63 -14.63 -10.57
C LEU A 159 -7.57 -13.41 -10.61
N ASN A 160 -7.03 -12.21 -10.43
CA ASN A 160 -7.80 -10.97 -10.58
C ASN A 160 -8.36 -10.83 -12.01
N ALA A 161 -7.52 -11.08 -13.02
CA ALA A 161 -7.94 -11.07 -14.42
C ALA A 161 -8.99 -12.14 -14.75
N ALA A 162 -8.95 -13.29 -14.07
CA ALA A 162 -9.96 -14.34 -14.14
C ALA A 162 -11.22 -14.05 -13.31
N GLY A 163 -11.32 -12.87 -12.68
CA GLY A 163 -12.52 -12.42 -11.96
C GLY A 163 -12.55 -12.74 -10.45
N ALA A 164 -11.47 -13.25 -9.87
CA ALA A 164 -11.37 -13.48 -8.43
C ALA A 164 -11.17 -12.18 -7.64
N GLN A 165 -11.51 -12.18 -6.35
CA GLN A 165 -11.13 -11.08 -5.46
C GLN A 165 -9.69 -11.30 -4.99
N THR A 166 -8.83 -10.31 -5.17
CA THR A 166 -7.40 -10.44 -4.84
C THR A 166 -6.91 -9.24 -4.05
N LEU A 167 -6.19 -9.50 -2.97
CA LEU A 167 -5.49 -8.49 -2.18
C LEU A 167 -3.98 -8.61 -2.42
N ASP A 168 -3.47 -7.80 -3.34
CA ASP A 168 -2.04 -7.71 -3.68
C ASP A 168 -1.34 -6.72 -2.72
N LEU A 169 -0.88 -7.24 -1.58
CA LEU A 169 -0.22 -6.48 -0.53
C LEU A 169 1.13 -5.93 -0.97
N GLU A 170 1.87 -6.67 -1.80
CA GLU A 170 3.13 -6.20 -2.38
C GLU A 170 2.93 -4.99 -3.28
N ALA A 171 1.90 -4.98 -4.11
CA ALA A 171 1.54 -3.84 -4.95
C ALA A 171 1.06 -2.65 -4.12
N LEU A 172 0.24 -2.89 -3.09
CA LEU A 172 -0.16 -1.82 -2.16
C LEU A 172 1.03 -1.24 -1.38
N ALA A 173 2.06 -2.05 -1.11
CA ALA A 173 3.29 -1.66 -0.44
C ALA A 173 4.38 -1.15 -1.39
N SER A 174 4.16 -1.18 -2.71
CA SER A 174 5.17 -0.92 -3.75
C SER A 174 6.50 -1.65 -3.49
N HIS A 175 6.44 -2.88 -2.98
CA HIS A 175 7.59 -3.61 -2.47
C HIS A 175 7.27 -5.11 -2.41
N ARG A 176 8.16 -5.96 -2.94
CA ARG A 176 8.04 -7.42 -2.80
C ARG A 176 8.41 -7.89 -1.39
N GLY A 177 7.81 -8.93 -0.85
CA GLY A 177 8.08 -9.47 0.50
C GLY A 177 9.51 -9.98 0.78
N SER A 178 10.46 -9.77 -0.14
CA SER A 178 11.83 -10.28 -0.08
C SER A 178 12.88 -9.18 0.17
N LEU A 179 14.09 -9.57 0.58
CA LEU A 179 15.22 -8.65 0.81
C LEU A 179 15.54 -7.78 -0.42
N LEU A 180 15.41 -8.35 -1.61
CA LEU A 180 15.68 -7.70 -2.89
C LEU A 180 14.40 -7.09 -3.49
N GLY A 181 13.38 -6.84 -2.66
CA GLY A 181 12.02 -6.58 -3.11
C GLY A 181 11.65 -5.13 -3.40
N ALA A 182 12.54 -4.17 -3.14
CA ALA A 182 12.26 -2.78 -3.43
C ALA A 182 12.07 -2.56 -4.94
N TRP A 183 11.00 -1.88 -5.33
CA TRP A 183 10.75 -1.58 -6.73
C TRP A 183 11.65 -0.44 -7.21
N ALA A 184 12.36 -0.66 -8.31
CA ALA A 184 13.30 0.34 -8.84
C ALA A 184 12.58 1.66 -9.17
N GLY A 185 13.09 2.76 -8.61
CA GLY A 185 12.56 4.11 -8.85
C GLY A 185 11.20 4.39 -8.21
N VAL A 186 10.61 3.45 -7.45
CA VAL A 186 9.30 3.64 -6.81
C VAL A 186 9.48 3.71 -5.29
N ALA A 187 9.08 4.83 -4.70
CA ALA A 187 9.08 4.97 -3.25
C ALA A 187 7.96 4.12 -2.63
N GLN A 188 8.30 3.36 -1.60
CA GLN A 188 7.31 2.68 -0.78
C GLN A 188 6.42 3.71 -0.05
N PRO A 189 5.09 3.50 0.02
CA PRO A 189 4.20 4.36 0.78
C PRO A 189 4.57 4.45 2.26
N SER A 190 4.18 5.55 2.89
CA SER A 190 4.18 5.64 4.35
C SER A 190 3.23 4.58 4.95
N GLN A 191 3.42 4.23 6.21
CA GLN A 191 2.45 3.37 6.92
C GLN A 191 1.02 3.93 6.81
N LYS A 192 0.85 5.26 6.87
CA LYS A 192 -0.48 5.86 6.81
C LYS A 192 -1.15 5.61 5.47
N ARG A 193 -0.38 5.77 4.39
CA ARG A 193 -0.84 5.56 3.03
C ARG A 193 -1.12 4.08 2.77
N PHE A 194 -0.24 3.20 3.22
CA PHE A 194 -0.45 1.75 3.12
C PHE A 194 -1.77 1.32 3.77
N ASP A 195 -2.03 1.76 5.01
CA ASP A 195 -3.29 1.48 5.71
C ASP A 195 -4.53 1.98 4.93
N THR A 196 -4.45 3.20 4.39
CA THR A 196 -5.52 3.79 3.55
C THR A 196 -5.75 2.94 2.29
N LEU A 197 -4.68 2.49 1.64
CA LEU A 197 -4.77 1.65 0.45
C LEU A 197 -5.39 0.29 0.75
N VAL A 198 -5.00 -0.35 1.86
CA VAL A 198 -5.58 -1.63 2.31
C VAL A 198 -7.08 -1.48 2.59
N VAL A 199 -7.51 -0.47 3.35
CA VAL A 199 -8.94 -0.23 3.60
C VAL A 199 -9.69 0.04 2.29
N THR A 200 -9.10 0.81 1.38
CA THR A 200 -9.72 1.12 0.09
C THR A 200 -9.94 -0.15 -0.72
N ALA A 201 -8.95 -1.05 -0.78
CA ALA A 201 -9.07 -2.33 -1.45
C ALA A 201 -10.12 -3.24 -0.79
N LEU A 202 -10.08 -3.39 0.54
CA LEU A 202 -11.02 -4.27 1.25
C LEU A 202 -12.49 -3.82 1.09
N ARG A 203 -12.75 -2.51 0.97
CA ARG A 203 -14.11 -1.97 0.79
C ARG A 203 -14.73 -2.30 -0.56
N THR A 204 -13.95 -2.74 -1.56
CA THR A 204 -14.50 -3.12 -2.87
C THR A 204 -14.87 -4.60 -2.95
N PHE A 205 -14.52 -5.39 -1.93
CA PHE A 205 -14.79 -6.81 -1.91
C PHE A 205 -16.19 -7.15 -1.41
N ASP A 206 -16.75 -8.20 -1.98
CA ASP A 206 -17.95 -8.90 -1.52
C ASP A 206 -17.57 -9.91 -0.42
N PRO A 207 -18.08 -9.78 0.81
CA PRO A 207 -17.83 -10.72 1.91
C PRO A 207 -18.28 -12.16 1.62
N ALA A 208 -19.22 -12.36 0.69
CA ALA A 208 -19.70 -13.70 0.32
C ALA A 208 -18.70 -14.48 -0.54
N ARG A 209 -17.63 -13.84 -1.04
CA ARG A 209 -16.64 -14.43 -1.94
C ARG A 209 -15.26 -14.49 -1.26
N PRO A 210 -14.46 -15.54 -1.48
CA PRO A 210 -13.13 -15.62 -0.92
C PRO A 210 -12.21 -14.55 -1.54
N VAL A 211 -11.24 -14.10 -0.75
CA VAL A 211 -10.18 -13.16 -1.16
C VAL A 211 -8.86 -13.92 -1.24
N PHE A 212 -8.27 -13.99 -2.43
CA PHE A 212 -6.91 -14.49 -2.60
C PHE A 212 -5.92 -13.44 -2.13
N VAL A 213 -4.90 -13.87 -1.40
CA VAL A 213 -3.85 -12.99 -0.87
C VAL A 213 -2.53 -13.71 -0.93
N GLU A 214 -1.43 -13.01 -1.19
CA GLU A 214 -0.11 -13.62 -1.09
C GLU A 214 0.32 -13.80 0.37
N ALA A 215 1.00 -14.90 0.64
CA ALA A 215 1.52 -15.20 1.97
C ALA A 215 2.68 -14.27 2.34
N GLU A 216 2.34 -13.14 2.95
CA GLU A 216 3.31 -12.16 3.43
C GLU A 216 3.57 -12.30 4.93
N SER A 217 4.77 -11.91 5.33
CA SER A 217 5.10 -11.82 6.75
C SER A 217 4.39 -10.61 7.41
N ARG A 218 4.58 -10.42 8.71
CA ARG A 218 4.07 -9.24 9.43
C ARG A 218 4.48 -7.90 8.79
N ARG A 219 5.56 -7.85 8.01
CA ARG A 219 6.07 -6.64 7.36
C ARG A 219 6.38 -6.87 5.89
N ILE A 220 6.17 -5.81 5.09
CA ILE A 220 6.61 -5.73 3.70
C ILE A 220 7.51 -4.51 3.58
N GLY A 221 8.83 -4.73 3.57
CA GLY A 221 9.80 -3.64 3.67
C GLY A 221 9.61 -2.83 4.97
N SER A 222 9.33 -1.54 4.83
CA SER A 222 9.15 -0.63 5.97
C SER A 222 7.73 -0.61 6.55
N VAL A 223 6.71 -1.09 5.82
CA VAL A 223 5.32 -1.10 6.31
C VAL A 223 4.98 -2.39 7.03
N ALA A 224 4.06 -2.29 8.00
CA ALA A 224 3.53 -3.42 8.76
C ALA A 224 2.09 -3.73 8.34
N LEU A 225 1.75 -5.02 8.30
CA LEU A 225 0.39 -5.46 8.06
C LEU A 225 -0.49 -5.24 9.30
N PRO A 226 -1.78 -4.89 9.13
CA PRO A 226 -2.75 -4.87 10.23
C PRO A 226 -2.86 -6.23 10.89
N LEU A 227 -2.94 -6.27 12.23
CA LEU A 227 -2.99 -7.54 12.98
C LEU A 227 -4.22 -8.37 12.63
N ALA A 228 -5.40 -7.74 12.55
CA ALA A 228 -6.63 -8.43 12.19
C ALA A 228 -6.53 -9.08 10.80
N LEU A 229 -5.88 -8.41 9.84
CA LEU A 229 -5.63 -8.98 8.52
C LEU A 229 -4.71 -10.20 8.62
N LEU A 230 -3.56 -10.05 9.28
CA LEU A 230 -2.56 -11.10 9.47
C LEU A 230 -3.16 -12.35 10.12
N ASP A 231 -3.86 -12.17 11.24
CA ASP A 231 -4.46 -13.28 11.98
C ASP A 231 -5.54 -14.00 11.16
N THR A 232 -6.28 -13.27 10.31
CA THR A 232 -7.36 -13.86 9.52
C THR A 232 -6.81 -14.68 8.37
N PHE A 233 -5.86 -14.17 7.57
CA PHE A 233 -5.36 -14.95 6.44
C PHE A 233 -4.39 -16.07 6.86
N HIS A 234 -3.70 -15.97 8.00
CA HIS A 234 -2.94 -17.08 8.58
C HIS A 234 -3.81 -18.28 8.99
N ARG A 235 -5.08 -18.03 9.34
CA ARG A 235 -6.08 -19.07 9.62
C ARG A 235 -6.86 -19.50 8.38
N GLY A 236 -6.73 -18.75 7.28
CA GLY A 236 -7.41 -18.98 6.01
C GLY A 236 -6.95 -20.26 5.32
N ARG A 237 -7.68 -20.66 4.28
CA ARG A 237 -7.31 -21.79 3.42
C ARG A 237 -6.00 -21.46 2.71
N CYS A 238 -5.22 -22.49 2.39
CA CYS A 238 -3.93 -22.32 1.71
C CYS A 238 -3.96 -22.98 0.33
N VAL A 239 -3.32 -22.34 -0.65
CA VAL A 239 -2.94 -22.93 -1.94
C VAL A 239 -1.42 -22.91 -2.01
N GLU A 240 -0.81 -24.09 -2.02
CA GLU A 240 0.63 -24.23 -2.18
C GLU A 240 0.99 -24.18 -3.66
N VAL A 241 1.62 -23.08 -4.06
CA VAL A 241 2.06 -22.81 -5.42
C VAL A 241 3.40 -23.49 -5.65
N LEU A 242 3.36 -24.56 -6.45
CA LEU A 242 4.51 -25.36 -6.83
C LEU A 242 5.01 -24.92 -8.22
N SER A 243 6.30 -24.68 -8.34
CA SER A 243 6.96 -24.36 -9.62
C SER A 243 8.30 -25.08 -9.71
N SER A 244 8.70 -25.47 -10.91
CA SER A 244 10.00 -26.10 -11.14
C SER A 244 11.15 -25.16 -10.75
N ARG A 245 12.32 -25.72 -10.41
CA ARG A 245 13.49 -24.90 -10.06
C ARG A 245 13.91 -24.03 -11.24
N GLU A 246 13.81 -24.58 -12.43
CA GLU A 246 14.11 -23.93 -13.71
C GLU A 246 13.17 -22.76 -13.96
N ASP A 247 11.86 -22.94 -13.77
CA ASP A 247 10.87 -21.86 -13.89
C ASP A 247 11.12 -20.74 -12.89
N ARG A 248 11.44 -21.10 -11.64
CA ARG A 248 11.74 -20.11 -10.59
C ARG A 248 13.00 -19.32 -10.93
N ALA A 249 14.06 -19.99 -11.38
CA ALA A 249 15.29 -19.32 -11.79
C ALA A 249 15.05 -18.39 -13.00
N ALA A 250 14.35 -18.86 -14.04
CA ALA A 250 13.99 -18.05 -15.20
C ALA A 250 13.12 -16.84 -14.81
N PHE A 251 12.15 -17.05 -13.93
CA PHE A 251 11.30 -15.98 -13.38
C PHE A 251 12.14 -14.94 -12.63
N LEU A 252 13.04 -15.37 -11.74
CA LEU A 252 13.91 -14.46 -11.01
C LEU A 252 14.83 -13.66 -11.95
N LEU A 253 15.37 -14.30 -12.98
CA LEU A 253 16.21 -13.62 -13.97
C LEU A 253 15.48 -12.53 -14.74
N HIS A 254 14.18 -12.72 -14.98
CA HIS A 254 13.35 -11.72 -15.64
C HIS A 254 12.91 -10.61 -14.66
N ASP A 255 12.27 -10.97 -13.55
CA ASP A 255 11.65 -10.00 -12.65
C ASP A 255 12.67 -9.20 -11.82
N TYR A 256 13.87 -9.75 -11.64
CA TYR A 256 14.99 -9.07 -10.97
C TYR A 256 16.09 -8.64 -11.94
N ALA A 257 15.84 -8.64 -13.26
CA ALA A 257 16.82 -8.21 -14.26
C ALA A 257 17.38 -6.81 -13.94
N HIS A 258 16.50 -5.91 -13.50
CA HIS A 258 16.82 -4.52 -13.16
C HIS A 258 17.82 -4.37 -12.00
N LEU A 259 17.95 -5.38 -11.12
CA LEU A 259 18.94 -5.32 -10.04
C LEU A 259 20.37 -5.40 -10.56
N PHE A 260 20.58 -5.96 -11.74
CA PHE A 260 21.89 -6.04 -12.37
C PHE A 260 22.27 -4.76 -13.14
N ASP A 261 21.34 -3.80 -13.27
CA ASP A 261 21.62 -2.51 -13.90
C ASP A 261 22.45 -1.59 -12.96
N ASP A 262 22.43 -1.86 -11.65
CA ASP A 262 23.28 -1.23 -10.63
C ASP A 262 23.97 -2.30 -9.75
N PRO A 263 25.12 -2.85 -10.22
CA PRO A 263 25.87 -3.88 -9.50
C PRO A 263 26.30 -3.48 -8.09
N GLU A 264 26.64 -2.21 -7.86
CA GLU A 264 27.10 -1.74 -6.55
C GLU A 264 25.95 -1.74 -5.53
N SER A 265 24.76 -1.28 -5.95
CA SER A 265 23.55 -1.37 -5.12
C SER A 265 23.21 -2.82 -4.79
N LEU A 266 23.24 -3.73 -5.77
CA LEU A 266 22.99 -5.17 -5.54
C LEU A 266 24.01 -5.78 -4.57
N LYS A 267 25.31 -5.51 -4.74
CA LYS A 267 26.35 -5.97 -3.81
C LYS A 267 26.14 -5.42 -2.40
N GLY A 268 25.71 -4.16 -2.28
CA GLY A 268 25.33 -3.54 -1.01
C GLY A 268 24.12 -4.20 -0.35
N GLN A 269 23.14 -4.68 -1.12
CA GLN A 269 22.02 -5.48 -0.62
C GLN A 269 22.46 -6.87 -0.17
N LEU A 270 23.29 -7.55 -0.95
CA LEU A 270 23.86 -8.86 -0.59
C LEU A 270 24.72 -8.77 0.68
N GLN A 271 25.45 -7.68 0.89
CA GLN A 271 26.25 -7.44 2.10
C GLN A 271 25.40 -7.52 3.38
N LYS A 272 24.12 -7.13 3.32
CA LYS A 272 23.19 -7.18 4.47
C LYS A 272 22.85 -8.61 4.89
N LEU A 273 23.18 -9.61 4.08
CA LEU A 273 23.01 -11.03 4.41
C LEU A 273 24.11 -11.57 5.33
N ILE A 274 25.16 -10.79 5.60
CA ILE A 274 26.17 -11.13 6.61
C ILE A 274 25.50 -11.14 7.98
N GLY A 275 25.54 -12.29 8.64
CA GLY A 275 24.79 -12.58 9.86
C GLY A 275 23.78 -13.71 9.66
N LEU A 276 23.24 -13.84 8.45
CA LEU A 276 22.49 -15.04 8.01
C LEU A 276 23.40 -16.04 7.28
N HIS A 277 24.46 -15.54 6.64
CA HIS A 277 25.45 -16.33 5.90
C HIS A 277 26.88 -15.96 6.30
N SER A 278 27.83 -16.86 5.98
CA SER A 278 29.25 -16.59 6.15
C SER A 278 29.71 -15.47 5.20
N ARG A 279 30.73 -14.71 5.62
CA ARG A 279 31.31 -13.65 4.78
C ARG A 279 31.81 -14.18 3.44
N GLU A 280 32.49 -15.33 3.45
CA GLU A 280 32.98 -15.99 2.24
C GLU A 280 31.87 -16.27 1.22
N ARG A 281 30.70 -16.74 1.67
CA ARG A 281 29.56 -17.00 0.78
C ARG A 281 29.03 -15.71 0.16
N VAL A 282 28.86 -14.67 0.97
CA VAL A 282 28.40 -13.36 0.48
C VAL A 282 29.40 -12.78 -0.52
N THR A 283 30.71 -12.89 -0.26
CA THR A 283 31.76 -12.51 -1.21
C THR A 283 31.68 -13.32 -2.51
N SER A 284 31.41 -14.63 -2.44
CA SER A 284 31.19 -15.46 -3.63
C SER A 284 30.00 -14.96 -4.47
N TRP A 285 28.88 -14.60 -3.83
CA TRP A 285 27.74 -14.01 -4.53
C TRP A 285 28.05 -12.66 -5.16
N GLN A 286 28.81 -11.80 -4.47
CA GLN A 286 29.26 -10.52 -5.02
C GLN A 286 30.15 -10.73 -6.26
N ARG A 287 31.02 -11.74 -6.24
CA ARG A 287 31.83 -12.12 -7.41
C ARG A 287 30.96 -12.59 -8.59
N LEU A 288 29.88 -13.32 -8.34
CA LEU A 288 28.93 -13.70 -9.41
C LEU A 288 28.24 -12.47 -10.03
N VAL A 289 28.01 -11.41 -9.24
CA VAL A 289 27.52 -10.12 -9.75
C VAL A 289 28.58 -9.46 -10.65
N ASP A 290 29.83 -9.38 -10.20
CA ASP A 290 30.94 -8.79 -10.96
C ASP A 290 31.21 -9.55 -12.29
N GLU A 291 31.07 -10.88 -12.27
CA GLU A 291 31.20 -11.75 -13.46
C GLU A 291 29.94 -11.79 -14.34
N ASN A 292 28.87 -11.06 -13.97
CA ASN A 292 27.55 -11.06 -14.63
C ASN A 292 26.94 -12.48 -14.78
N ARG A 293 27.22 -13.38 -13.83
CA ARG A 293 26.73 -14.77 -13.81
C ARG A 293 25.35 -14.86 -13.16
N ARG A 294 24.38 -14.18 -13.78
CA ARG A 294 23.03 -13.96 -13.23
C ARG A 294 22.30 -15.26 -12.87
N ALA A 295 22.31 -16.24 -13.78
CA ALA A 295 21.64 -17.53 -13.59
C ALA A 295 22.18 -18.28 -12.37
N GLU A 296 23.50 -18.32 -12.23
CA GLU A 296 24.15 -19.01 -11.12
C GLU A 296 23.88 -18.33 -9.78
N LEU A 297 23.90 -16.99 -9.77
CA LEU A 297 23.51 -16.24 -8.57
C LEU A 297 22.05 -16.53 -8.17
N ALA A 298 21.12 -16.57 -9.14
CA ALA A 298 19.73 -16.89 -8.86
C ALA A 298 19.57 -18.31 -8.28
N HIS A 299 20.23 -19.31 -8.85
CA HIS A 299 20.21 -20.68 -8.33
C HIS A 299 20.80 -20.79 -6.92
N GLU A 300 21.92 -20.11 -6.68
CA GLU A 300 22.58 -20.06 -5.37
C GLU A 300 21.69 -19.41 -4.31
N LEU A 301 21.07 -18.27 -4.63
CA LEU A 301 20.16 -17.56 -3.70
C LEU A 301 18.90 -18.39 -3.41
N ILE A 302 18.33 -19.06 -4.42
CA ILE A 302 17.20 -19.98 -4.23
C ILE A 302 17.59 -21.09 -3.23
N GLU A 303 18.66 -21.82 -3.51
CA GLU A 303 19.03 -23.02 -2.77
C GLU A 303 19.54 -22.72 -1.37
N ARG A 304 20.35 -21.67 -1.23
CA ARG A 304 21.10 -21.40 0.00
C ARG A 304 20.40 -20.39 0.90
N HIS A 305 19.58 -19.49 0.36
CA HIS A 305 18.97 -18.43 1.15
C HIS A 305 17.44 -18.54 1.21
N TYR A 306 16.76 -18.55 0.07
CA TYR A 306 15.29 -18.45 0.05
C TYR A 306 14.60 -19.73 0.48
N ASP A 307 14.98 -20.89 -0.05
CA ASP A 307 14.32 -22.16 0.29
C ASP A 307 14.52 -22.55 1.77
N PRO A 308 15.73 -22.45 2.36
CA PRO A 308 15.92 -22.69 3.78
C PRO A 308 15.24 -21.65 4.69
N ALA A 309 15.05 -20.41 4.22
CA ALA A 309 14.28 -19.42 4.96
C ALA A 309 12.79 -19.75 4.93
N TYR A 310 12.24 -20.09 3.76
CA TYR A 310 10.85 -20.48 3.58
C TYR A 310 10.49 -21.71 4.42
N ALA A 311 11.31 -22.77 4.39
CA ALA A 311 11.06 -23.99 5.16
C ALA A 311 11.01 -23.75 6.68
N ARG A 312 11.71 -22.73 7.19
CA ARG A 312 11.66 -22.36 8.61
C ARG A 312 10.42 -21.54 8.97
N SER A 313 9.99 -20.63 8.08
CA SER A 313 8.94 -19.66 8.41
C SER A 313 7.51 -20.08 8.02
N SER A 314 7.34 -20.84 6.93
CA SER A 314 6.02 -21.14 6.37
C SER A 314 5.16 -22.01 7.28
N HIS A 315 5.79 -23.00 7.94
CA HIS A 315 5.11 -23.90 8.89
C HIS A 315 4.72 -23.25 10.21
N GLU A 316 5.30 -22.10 10.57
CA GLU A 316 5.05 -21.46 11.87
C GLU A 316 3.79 -20.58 11.88
N HIS A 317 3.31 -20.14 10.72
CA HIS A 317 2.28 -19.09 10.66
C HIS A 317 0.95 -19.54 10.06
N PHE A 318 0.96 -20.46 9.08
CA PHE A 318 -0.25 -20.86 8.38
C PHE A 318 -0.86 -22.14 8.95
N VAL A 319 -2.00 -21.99 9.63
CA VAL A 319 -2.67 -23.10 10.33
C VAL A 319 -3.15 -24.19 9.36
N GLN A 320 -3.62 -23.80 8.18
CA GLN A 320 -4.16 -24.71 7.17
C GLN A 320 -3.11 -25.18 6.14
N LEU A 321 -1.83 -24.86 6.32
CA LEU A 321 -0.77 -25.28 5.40
C LEU A 321 -0.68 -26.81 5.23
N PRO A 322 -0.82 -27.65 6.29
CA PRO A 322 -0.83 -29.11 6.13
C PRO A 322 -1.98 -29.65 5.27
N HIS A 323 -3.03 -28.85 5.06
CA HIS A 323 -4.19 -29.16 4.23
C HIS A 323 -4.24 -28.30 2.96
N ALA A 324 -3.12 -27.68 2.58
CA ALA A 324 -3.07 -26.79 1.43
C ALA A 324 -3.37 -27.54 0.14
N LEU A 325 -4.14 -26.89 -0.73
CA LEU A 325 -4.34 -27.36 -2.09
C LEU A 325 -3.05 -27.15 -2.87
N GLN A 326 -2.44 -28.23 -3.33
CA GLN A 326 -1.24 -28.13 -4.17
C GLN A 326 -1.62 -27.74 -5.60
N PHE A 327 -0.96 -26.71 -6.13
CA PHE A 327 -1.19 -26.19 -7.46
C PHE A 327 0.11 -25.97 -8.21
N ASN A 328 0.31 -26.72 -9.29
CA ASN A 328 1.45 -26.54 -10.19
C ASN A 328 1.21 -25.30 -11.05
N PHE A 329 2.09 -24.31 -10.94
CA PHE A 329 2.03 -23.06 -11.67
C PHE A 329 3.31 -22.84 -12.47
N ARG A 330 3.14 -22.45 -13.75
CA ARG A 330 4.21 -22.09 -14.67
C ARG A 330 4.23 -20.56 -14.81
N PRO A 331 5.05 -19.85 -14.01
CA PRO A 331 5.02 -18.39 -13.96
C PRO A 331 5.48 -17.72 -15.25
N ASN A 332 6.23 -18.43 -16.09
CA ASN A 332 6.74 -17.94 -17.38
C ASN A 332 5.84 -18.35 -18.57
N GLY A 333 4.73 -19.05 -18.33
CA GLY A 333 3.78 -19.44 -19.37
C GLY A 333 3.01 -18.24 -19.92
N ALA A 334 2.58 -18.33 -21.19
CA ALA A 334 1.70 -17.32 -21.80
C ALA A 334 0.23 -17.48 -21.36
N ASP A 335 -0.12 -18.61 -20.76
CA ASP A 335 -1.46 -19.07 -20.38
C ASP A 335 -1.80 -18.77 -18.90
N LEU A 336 -1.30 -17.66 -18.34
CA LEU A 336 -1.43 -17.38 -16.89
C LEU A 336 -2.90 -17.31 -16.43
N VAL A 337 -3.78 -16.70 -17.22
CA VAL A 337 -5.22 -16.57 -16.90
C VAL A 337 -5.94 -17.92 -16.99
N ASP A 338 -5.54 -18.79 -17.93
CA ASP A 338 -6.09 -20.14 -18.04
C ASP A 338 -5.66 -21.00 -16.85
N GLN A 339 -4.40 -20.90 -16.44
CA GLN A 339 -3.90 -21.54 -15.21
C GLN A 339 -4.67 -21.03 -13.97
N ALA A 340 -4.90 -19.72 -13.85
CA ALA A 340 -5.67 -19.15 -12.75
C ALA A 340 -7.13 -19.62 -12.75
N SER A 341 -7.77 -19.71 -13.91
CA SER A 341 -9.13 -20.24 -14.05
C SER A 341 -9.23 -21.71 -13.64
N ALA A 342 -8.20 -22.51 -13.96
CA ALA A 342 -8.11 -23.90 -13.51
C ALA A 342 -7.99 -24.01 -11.98
N LEU A 343 -7.24 -23.11 -11.34
CA LEU A 343 -7.18 -23.03 -9.88
C LEU A 343 -8.53 -22.66 -9.27
N LEU A 344 -9.25 -21.69 -9.82
CA LEU A 344 -10.59 -21.31 -9.34
C LEU A 344 -11.55 -22.51 -9.35
N ALA A 345 -11.62 -23.23 -10.47
CA ALA A 345 -12.44 -24.43 -10.58
C ALA A 345 -12.04 -25.52 -9.57
N LEU A 346 -10.75 -25.64 -9.25
CA LEU A 346 -10.24 -26.60 -8.26
C LEU A 346 -10.61 -26.21 -6.82
N VAL A 347 -10.56 -24.91 -6.50
CA VAL A 347 -10.95 -24.34 -5.21
C VAL A 347 -12.45 -24.52 -4.95
N GLU A 348 -13.28 -24.29 -5.97
CA GLU A 348 -14.73 -24.50 -5.91
C GLU A 348 -15.09 -25.96 -5.69
N ARG A 349 -14.49 -26.89 -6.45
CA ARG A 349 -14.69 -28.34 -6.24
C ARG A 349 -14.30 -28.79 -4.83
N ASN A 350 -13.19 -28.27 -4.30
CA ASN A 350 -12.77 -28.58 -2.92
C ASN A 350 -13.72 -27.99 -1.87
N ALA A 351 -14.33 -26.84 -2.13
CA ALA A 351 -15.32 -26.26 -1.21
C ALA A 351 -16.57 -27.16 -1.11
N LEU A 352 -17.04 -27.67 -2.25
CA LEU A 352 -18.20 -28.58 -2.34
C LEU A 352 -17.96 -29.96 -1.74
N ALA A 353 -16.70 -30.41 -1.61
CA ALA A 353 -16.38 -31.72 -1.05
C ALA A 353 -16.31 -31.73 0.50
N ILE A 354 -16.29 -30.56 1.13
CA ILE A 354 -16.18 -30.37 2.59
C ILE A 354 -17.56 -29.99 3.21
N THR A 355 -18.55 -29.68 2.37
CA THR A 355 -19.95 -29.47 2.75
C THR A 355 -20.74 -30.76 2.60
#